data_AF-A0A2E2VW32-F1
#
_entry.id   AF-A0A2E2VW32-F1
#
_cell.length_a   1.000
_cell.length_b   1.000
_cell.length_c   1.000
_cell.angle_alpha   90.00
_cell.angle_beta   90.00
_cell.angle_gamma   90.00
#
_symmetry.space_group_name_H-M   'P 1'
#
loop_
_entity.id
_entity.type
_entity.pdbx_description
1 polymer ?
#
loop_
_entity_poly.entity_id
_entity_poly.type
_entity_poly.pdbx_seq_one_letter_code
_entity_poly.pdbx_strand_id
1 'polypeptide(L)' 'MNFKSFFYVLIGMSLLGLSLGYVLGFYIQKHSSNNFWFYLSVPLFVIASLLIIYGALFLKDNKNE' A
#
# COMPACT_ATOMS: atom_id res chain seq x y z
N MET A 1 7.33 16.23 9.99
CA MET A 1 6.72 14.90 10.26
C MET A 1 7.61 14.17 11.24
N ASN A 2 7.02 13.41 12.17
CA ASN A 2 7.80 12.52 13.04
C ASN A 2 8.48 11.44 12.17
N PHE A 3 9.69 11.00 12.53
CA PHE A 3 10.42 9.99 11.76
C PHE A 3 9.61 8.68 11.67
N LYS A 4 8.86 8.35 12.75
CA LYS A 4 7.91 7.23 12.73
C LYS A 4 6.81 7.41 11.68
N SER A 5 6.14 8.57 11.64
CA SER A 5 5.11 8.87 10.62
C SER A 5 5.66 8.73 9.22
N PHE A 6 6.84 9.30 8.98
CA PHE A 6 7.52 9.22 7.70
C PHE A 6 7.80 7.78 7.30
N PHE A 7 8.29 6.96 8.23
CA PHE A 7 8.60 5.55 8.00
C PHE A 7 7.36 4.72 7.66
N TYR A 8 6.25 4.91 8.37
CA TYR A 8 4.98 4.23 8.05
C TYR A 8 4.44 4.62 6.67
N VAL A 9 4.48 5.91 6.32
CA VAL A 9 4.06 6.38 5.00
C VAL A 9 4.99 5.81 3.91
N LEU A 10 6.31 5.81 4.13
CA LEU A 10 7.29 5.30 3.17
C LEU A 10 7.09 3.80 2.88
N ILE A 11 6.93 2.99 3.94
CA ILE A 11 6.63 1.57 3.80
C ILE A 11 5.30 1.38 3.07
N GLY A 12 4.26 2.07 3.50
CA GLY A 12 2.94 1.96 2.89
C GLY A 12 2.96 2.32 1.40
N MET A 13 3.66 3.41 1.02
CA MET A 13 3.80 3.82 -0.38
C MET A 13 4.58 2.79 -1.21
N SER A 14 5.60 2.17 -0.63
CA SER A 14 6.39 1.13 -1.31
C SER A 14 5.56 -0.14 -1.56
N LEU A 15 4.78 -0.59 -0.57
CA LEU A 15 3.84 -1.70 -0.71
C LEU A 15 2.71 -1.38 -1.70
N LEU A 16 2.22 -0.14 -1.71
CA LEU A 16 1.19 0.31 -2.64
C LEU A 16 1.72 0.27 -4.08
N GLY A 17 2.95 0.72 -4.31
CA GLY A 17 3.63 0.62 -5.60
C GLY A 17 3.82 -0.82 -6.06
N LEU A 18 4.21 -1.75 -5.16
CA LEU A 18 4.31 -3.18 -5.49
C LEU A 18 2.95 -3.79 -5.85
N SER A 19 1.89 -3.45 -5.11
CA SER A 19 0.53 -3.93 -5.42
C SER A 19 0.06 -3.42 -6.79
N LEU A 20 0.19 -2.12 -7.05
CA LEU A 20 -0.17 -1.52 -8.34
C LEU A 20 0.67 -2.08 -9.49
N GLY A 21 1.97 -2.24 -9.29
CA GLY A 21 2.86 -2.83 -10.28
C GLY A 21 2.47 -4.26 -10.64
N TYR A 22 2.06 -5.06 -9.66
CA TYR A 22 1.55 -6.41 -9.88
C TYR A 22 0.23 -6.41 -10.66
N VAL A 23 -0.73 -5.54 -10.28
CA VAL A 23 -2.01 -5.40 -11.00
C VAL A 23 -1.78 -4.95 -12.44
N LEU A 24 -0.95 -3.92 -12.65
CA LEU A 24 -0.64 -3.42 -13.99
C LEU A 24 0.09 -4.47 -14.83
N GLY A 25 1.08 -5.15 -14.25
CA GLY A 25 1.79 -6.26 -14.91
C GLY A 25 0.84 -7.39 -15.32
N PHE A 26 -0.11 -7.74 -14.45
CA PHE A 26 -1.15 -8.73 -14.75
C PHE A 26 -2.03 -8.33 -15.94
N TYR A 27 -2.42 -7.06 -16.04
CA TYR A 27 -3.24 -6.56 -17.15
C TYR A 27 -2.46 -6.38 -18.45
N ILE A 28 -1.19 -5.96 -18.40
CA ILE A 28 -0.30 -5.84 -19.57
C ILE A 28 0.01 -7.22 -20.16
N GLN A 29 0.15 -8.23 -19.31
CA GLN A 29 0.33 -9.63 -19.69
C GLN A 29 -1.02 -10.26 -20.06
N LYS A 30 -1.65 -9.68 -21.09
CA LYS A 30 -2.81 -10.12 -21.90
C LYS A 30 -3.38 -11.48 -21.46
N HIS A 31 -4.26 -11.47 -20.46
CA HIS A 31 -4.90 -12.67 -19.89
C HIS A 31 -3.95 -13.70 -19.25
N SER A 32 -3.44 -13.40 -18.07
CA SER A 32 -2.90 -14.45 -17.21
C SER A 32 -4.07 -15.22 -16.56
N SER A 33 -4.50 -16.28 -17.24
CA SER A 33 -5.57 -17.24 -16.87
C SER A 33 -5.72 -17.45 -15.35
N ASN A 34 -6.92 -17.21 -14.80
CA ASN A 34 -7.35 -17.56 -13.42
C ASN A 34 -6.25 -17.54 -12.33
N ASN A 35 -5.48 -16.46 -12.25
CA ASN A 35 -4.47 -16.36 -11.20
C ASN A 35 -5.12 -15.92 -9.88
N PHE A 36 -5.25 -16.88 -8.96
CA PHE A 36 -5.58 -16.62 -7.55
C PHE A 36 -4.67 -15.56 -6.91
N TRP A 37 -3.44 -15.43 -7.41
CA TRP A 37 -2.46 -14.43 -6.97
C TRP A 37 -2.89 -12.98 -7.27
N PHE A 38 -3.76 -12.75 -8.25
CA PHE A 38 -4.38 -11.45 -8.47
C PHE A 38 -5.17 -10.96 -7.27
N TYR A 39 -5.95 -11.85 -6.64
CA TYR A 39 -6.74 -11.48 -5.47
C TYR A 39 -5.87 -11.15 -4.26
N LEU A 40 -4.63 -11.62 -4.18
CA LEU A 40 -3.70 -11.28 -3.11
C LEU A 40 -3.19 -9.82 -3.21
N SER A 41 -3.26 -9.22 -4.40
CA SER A 41 -2.92 -7.80 -4.57
C SER A 41 -3.89 -6.87 -3.84
N VAL A 42 -5.16 -7.28 -3.70
CA VAL A 42 -6.22 -6.51 -3.04
C VAL A 42 -5.97 -6.32 -1.53
N PRO A 43 -5.79 -7.37 -0.71
CA PRO A 43 -5.47 -7.18 0.70
C PRO A 43 -4.11 -6.47 0.89
N LEU A 44 -3.13 -6.69 0.01
CA LEU A 44 -1.87 -5.95 0.04
C LEU A 44 -2.09 -4.45 -0.17
N PHE A 45 -2.98 -4.07 -1.10
CA PHE A 45 -3.34 -2.68 -1.37
C PHE A 45 -4.07 -2.04 -0.18
N VAL A 46 -4.98 -2.80 0.46
CA VAL A 46 -5.71 -2.35 1.65
C VAL A 46 -4.74 -2.10 2.81
N ILE A 47 -3.83 -3.04 3.09
CA ILE A 47 -2.83 -2.90 4.15
C ILE A 47 -1.91 -1.69 3.87
N ALA A 48 -1.47 -1.53 2.61
CA ALA A 48 -0.64 -0.41 2.20
C ALA A 48 -1.34 0.94 2.43
N SER A 49 -2.61 1.03 2.03
CA SER A 49 -3.44 2.23 2.21
C SER A 49 -3.67 2.55 3.69
N LEU A 50 -3.96 1.53 4.51
CA LEU A 50 -4.10 1.69 5.96
C LEU A 50 -2.81 2.18 6.61
N LEU A 51 -1.64 1.68 6.21
CA LEU A 51 -0.35 2.16 6.71
C LEU A 51 -0.12 3.64 6.37
N ILE A 52 -0.45 4.05 5.14
CA ILE A 52 -0.31 5.44 4.71
C ILE A 52 -1.26 6.35 5.51
N ILE A 53 -2.53 5.97 5.64
CA ILE A 53 -3.52 6.74 6.40
C ILE A 53 -3.12 6.83 7.86
N TYR A 54 -2.68 5.73 8.46
CA TYR A 54 -2.22 5.71 9.84
C TYR A 54 -0.99 6.60 10.05
N GLY A 55 0.02 6.51 9.18
CA GLY A 55 1.22 7.33 9.27
C GLY A 55 0.99 8.81 8.97
N ALA A 56 0.06 9.14 8.07
CA ALA A 56 -0.18 10.50 7.59
C ALA A 56 -1.21 11.27 8.43
N LEU A 57 -2.32 10.63 8.82
CA LEU A 57 -3.39 11.24 9.62
C LEU A 57 -3.16 11.02 11.11
N PHE A 58 -3.18 9.76 11.57
CA PHE A 58 -3.28 9.45 13.00
C PHE A 58 -1.98 9.68 13.78
N LEU A 59 -0.84 9.28 13.21
CA LEU A 59 0.45 9.42 13.88
C LEU A 59 1.01 10.86 13.82
N LYS A 60 0.46 11.68 12.93
CA LYS A 60 0.73 13.12 12.84
C LYS A 60 -0.04 13.91 13.90
N ASP A 61 -1.24 13.45 14.27
CA ASP A 61 -2.15 14.16 15.17
C ASP A 61 -1.89 13.90 16.67
N ASN A 62 -1.42 12.69 17.02
CA ASN A 62 -0.98 12.31 18.38
C ASN A 62 0.20 13.14 18.95
N LYS A 63 0.61 14.23 18.29
CA LYS A 63 1.64 15.17 18.75
C LYS A 63 1.04 16.52 19.19
N ASN A 64 -0.26 16.74 18.97
CA ASN A 64 -0.94 17.99 19.32
C ASN A 64 -1.71 17.90 20.66
N GLU A 65 -1.66 16.75 21.33
CA GLU A 65 -2.02 16.56 22.75
C GLU A 65 -0.75 16.48 23.60
#